data_AF-W4JPX5-F1
#
_entry.id   AF-W4JPX5-F1
#
_cell.length_a   1.000
_cell.length_b   1.000
_cell.length_c   1.000
_cell.angle_alpha   90.00
_cell.angle_beta   90.00
_cell.angle_gamma   90.00
#
_symmetry.space_group_name_H-M   'P 1'
#
loop_
_entity.id
_entity.type
_entity.pdbx_description
1 polymer ?
#
loop_
_entity_poly.entity_id
_entity_poly.type
_entity_poly.pdbx_seq_one_letter_code
_entity_poly.pdbx_strand_id
1 'polypeptide(L)'
;MGEDMVKKLLFAMSAIEDTLPRYLAIHNKQWDDIFTRAGGKLHTGVCRPNYRYFVAWHNVFQHPRLGARDSHLAQRHGQYCLDFFHAPVNTPDRYEIVHVPHPGVFTFRGRLVSWEKALGKDQHMPPGTDRYSVPEGSQLVVVRPGEDPFYFQVPLRPAQQQRVEYAQPVAALP
;
A
#
# COMPACT_ATOMS: atom_id res chain seq x y z
N MET A 1 10.11 -7.74 7.82
CA MET A 1 10.00 -9.10 7.24
C MET A 1 10.64 -9.85 8.34
N GLY A 2 9.95 -10.76 9.01
CA GLY A 2 10.66 -11.53 10.03
C GLY A 2 11.93 -12.07 9.38
N GLU A 3 13.08 -11.91 10.03
CA GLU A 3 14.37 -12.34 9.50
C GLU A 3 14.29 -13.79 8.98
N ASP A 4 13.49 -14.60 9.66
CA ASP A 4 13.12 -15.98 9.33
C ASP A 4 12.44 -16.17 7.96
N MET A 5 11.62 -15.21 7.52
CA MET A 5 10.93 -15.29 6.22
C MET A 5 11.84 -14.88 5.06
N VAL A 6 12.79 -13.96 5.29
CA VAL A 6 13.86 -13.65 4.31
C VAL A 6 14.72 -14.89 4.13
N LYS A 7 15.13 -15.53 5.23
CA LYS A 7 15.94 -16.77 5.20
C LYS A 7 15.26 -17.88 4.42
N LYS A 8 13.98 -18.16 4.68
CA LYS A 8 13.18 -19.15 3.94
C LYS A 8 13.12 -18.87 2.43
N LEU A 9 12.95 -17.60 2.04
CA LEU A 9 12.97 -17.21 0.62
C LEU A 9 14.35 -17.46 -0.01
N LEU A 10 15.42 -17.09 0.69
CA LEU A 10 16.79 -17.26 0.18
C LEU A 10 17.16 -18.75 0.07
N PHE A 11 16.73 -19.60 1.01
CA PHE A 11 16.88 -21.05 0.90
C PHE A 11 16.09 -21.63 -0.27
N ALA A 12 14.88 -21.13 -0.54
CA ALA A 12 14.13 -21.51 -1.73
C ALA A 12 14.85 -21.11 -3.04
N MET A 13 15.74 -20.11 -2.99
CA MET A 13 16.63 -19.71 -4.09
C MET A 13 18.00 -20.41 -4.05
N SER A 14 18.08 -21.57 -3.39
CA SER A 14 19.29 -22.39 -3.25
C SER A 14 20.40 -21.80 -2.38
N ALA A 15 20.11 -20.81 -1.53
CA ALA A 15 21.02 -20.49 -0.43
C ALA A 15 21.08 -21.68 0.55
N ILE A 16 22.20 -21.80 1.25
CA ILE A 16 22.40 -22.68 2.40
C ILE A 16 23.01 -21.83 3.52
N GLU A 17 23.08 -22.35 4.74
CA GLU A 17 23.59 -21.59 5.90
C GLU A 17 24.93 -20.91 5.65
N ASP A 18 25.87 -21.63 5.02
CA ASP A 18 27.20 -21.11 4.70
C ASP A 18 27.18 -19.99 3.65
N THR A 19 26.16 -19.96 2.78
CA THR A 19 26.02 -18.96 1.71
C THR A 19 24.98 -17.89 2.01
N LEU A 20 24.20 -18.05 3.08
CA LEU A 20 23.13 -17.14 3.48
C LEU A 20 23.64 -15.70 3.70
N PRO A 21 24.78 -15.43 4.36
CA PRO A 21 25.30 -14.07 4.49
C PRO A 21 25.56 -13.40 3.13
N ARG A 22 26.06 -14.17 2.16
CA ARG A 22 26.31 -13.68 0.79
C ARG A 22 25.01 -13.36 0.06
N TYR A 23 24.01 -14.23 0.16
CA TYR A 23 22.69 -14.00 -0.45
C TYR A 23 21.96 -12.81 0.19
N LEU A 24 22.06 -12.64 1.51
CA LEU A 24 21.55 -11.46 2.22
C LEU A 24 22.24 -10.18 1.75
N ALA A 25 23.57 -10.20 1.59
CA ALA A 25 24.31 -9.05 1.08
C ALA A 25 23.90 -8.69 -0.36
N ILE A 26 23.70 -9.69 -1.23
CA ILE A 26 23.20 -9.47 -2.60
C ILE A 26 21.79 -8.91 -2.59
N HIS A 27 20.89 -9.48 -1.78
CA HIS A 27 19.51 -9.01 -1.64
C HIS A 27 19.46 -7.57 -1.14
N ASN A 28 20.21 -7.24 -0.08
CA ASN A 28 20.26 -5.88 0.45
C ASN A 28 20.88 -4.90 -0.55
N LYS A 29 21.95 -5.30 -1.25
CA LYS A 29 22.54 -4.49 -2.31
C LYS A 29 21.55 -4.25 -3.46
N GLN A 30 20.74 -5.24 -3.83
CA GLN A 30 19.69 -5.06 -4.83
C GLN A 30 18.67 -4.00 -4.37
N TRP A 31 18.29 -4.00 -3.10
CA TRP A 31 17.45 -2.95 -2.53
C TRP A 31 18.14 -1.59 -2.56
N ASP A 32 19.38 -1.49 -2.11
CA ASP A 32 20.14 -0.23 -2.12
C ASP A 32 20.32 0.32 -3.53
N ASP A 33 20.58 -0.54 -4.52
CA ASP A 33 20.67 -0.18 -5.93
C ASP A 33 19.31 0.30 -6.47
N ILE A 34 18.21 -0.35 -6.11
CA ILE A 34 16.86 0.06 -6.48
C ILE A 34 16.53 1.43 -5.87
N PHE A 35 16.81 1.64 -4.59
CA PHE A 35 16.57 2.91 -3.91
C PHE A 35 17.46 4.03 -4.48
N THR A 36 18.73 3.75 -4.75
CA THR A 36 19.70 4.72 -5.29
C THR A 36 19.33 5.13 -6.71
N ARG A 37 19.04 4.18 -7.61
CA ARG A 37 18.64 4.47 -9.00
C ARG A 37 17.35 5.28 -9.08
N ALA A 38 16.48 5.10 -8.09
CA ALA A 38 15.20 5.77 -8.04
C ALA A 38 15.26 7.09 -7.25
N GLY A 39 16.45 7.57 -6.86
CA GLY A 39 16.62 8.83 -6.10
C GLY A 39 15.89 8.83 -4.76
N GLY A 40 15.79 7.66 -4.11
CA GLY A 40 14.99 7.44 -2.91
C GLY A 40 13.48 7.25 -3.17
N LYS A 41 13.03 7.21 -4.42
CA LYS A 41 11.62 7.10 -4.82
C LYS A 41 11.41 5.90 -5.76
N LEU A 42 10.88 4.76 -5.30
CA LEU A 42 10.62 3.63 -6.21
C LEU A 42 9.64 4.03 -7.33
N HIS A 43 10.19 4.22 -8.53
CA HIS A 43 9.45 4.19 -9.79
C HIS A 43 9.52 2.78 -10.34
N THR A 44 8.73 1.85 -9.78
CA THR A 44 8.65 0.49 -10.32
C THR A 44 7.23 0.21 -10.79
N GLY A 45 6.99 0.40 -12.08
CA GLY A 45 5.87 -0.22 -12.77
C GLY A 45 6.12 -1.73 -12.89
N VAL A 46 5.74 -2.50 -11.88
CA VAL A 46 5.64 -3.95 -12.02
C VAL A 46 4.25 -4.27 -12.55
N CYS A 47 4.19 -4.68 -13.81
CA CYS A 47 3.02 -5.32 -14.39
C CYS A 47 2.88 -6.68 -13.70
N ARG A 48 1.81 -6.92 -12.93
CA ARG A 48 1.46 -8.29 -12.55
C ARG A 48 1.16 -9.04 -13.86
N PRO A 49 1.70 -10.25 -14.10
CA PRO A 49 1.65 -10.93 -15.41
C PRO A 49 0.24 -11.17 -15.98
N ASN A 50 -0.83 -10.95 -15.20
CA ASN A 50 -2.22 -11.13 -15.61
C ASN A 50 -3.05 -9.83 -15.69
N TYR A 51 -2.46 -8.64 -15.51
CA TYR A 51 -3.21 -7.38 -15.53
C TYR A 51 -2.73 -6.47 -16.67
N ARG A 52 -3.60 -6.19 -17.64
CA ARG A 52 -3.34 -5.36 -18.84
C ARG A 52 -3.24 -3.84 -18.57
N TYR A 53 -3.06 -3.41 -17.33
CA TYR A 53 -3.13 -1.99 -16.96
C TYR A 53 -1.78 -1.48 -16.45
N PHE A 54 -1.35 -0.33 -16.97
CA PHE A 54 -0.24 0.44 -16.42
C PHE A 54 -0.64 0.95 -15.03
N VAL A 55 0.18 0.66 -14.03
CA VAL A 55 -0.05 1.05 -12.63
C VAL A 55 1.05 2.02 -12.24
N ALA A 56 0.67 3.24 -11.86
CA ALA A 56 1.60 4.16 -11.23
C ALA A 56 1.65 3.83 -9.74
N TRP A 57 2.81 3.33 -9.30
CA TRP A 57 3.07 3.10 -7.89
C TRP A 57 3.57 4.38 -7.26
N HIS A 58 2.94 4.79 -6.18
CA HIS A 58 3.45 5.87 -5.37
C HIS A 58 4.18 5.23 -4.19
N ASN A 59 5.45 5.58 -4.03
CA ASN A 59 6.26 5.21 -2.88
C ASN A 59 5.87 6.12 -1.72
N VAL A 60 4.65 5.97 -1.23
CA VAL A 60 4.07 6.91 -0.26
C VAL A 60 4.57 6.62 1.15
N PHE A 61 5.13 5.42 1.37
CA PHE A 61 5.38 4.89 2.70
C PHE A 61 6.85 4.53 2.83
N GLN A 62 7.52 5.01 3.88
CA GLN A 62 8.84 4.52 4.29
C GLN A 62 8.82 3.05 4.73
N HIS A 63 7.72 2.32 4.47
CA HIS A 63 7.51 0.96 4.90
C HIS A 63 7.89 -0.01 3.78
N PRO A 64 8.81 -0.97 4.03
CA PRO A 64 9.42 -1.81 2.99
C PRO A 64 8.48 -2.87 2.39
N ARG A 65 7.17 -2.82 2.65
CA ARG A 65 6.18 -3.78 2.10
C ARG A 65 4.80 -3.23 1.77
N LEU A 66 4.49 -1.97 2.06
CA LEU A 66 3.17 -1.40 1.75
C LEU A 66 3.30 -0.43 0.58
N GLY A 67 2.48 -0.61 -0.46
CA GLY A 67 2.45 0.29 -1.61
C GLY A 67 1.05 0.79 -1.91
N ALA A 68 0.97 2.02 -2.42
CA ALA A 68 -0.25 2.55 -3.01
C ALA A 68 -0.16 2.47 -4.53
N ARG A 69 -1.19 1.88 -5.14
CA ARG A 69 -1.37 1.74 -6.59
C ARG A 69 -2.41 2.72 -7.06
N ASP A 70 -2.05 3.48 -8.09
CA ASP A 70 -2.99 4.27 -8.85
C ASP A 70 -3.50 3.43 -10.03
N SER A 71 -4.79 3.07 -10.02
CA SER A 71 -5.44 2.34 -11.11
C SER A 71 -6.45 3.26 -11.79
N HIS A 72 -6.61 3.17 -13.12
CA HIS A 72 -7.53 4.05 -13.86
C HIS A 72 -8.98 4.01 -13.34
N LEU A 73 -9.41 2.87 -12.81
CA LEU A 73 -10.72 2.73 -12.17
C LEU A 73 -10.78 3.54 -10.86
N ALA A 74 -9.75 3.42 -10.01
CA ALA A 74 -9.67 4.16 -8.75
C ALA A 74 -9.53 5.68 -9.00
N GLN A 75 -8.86 6.07 -10.09
CA GLN A 75 -8.70 7.47 -10.49
C GLN A 75 -10.04 8.20 -10.70
N ARG A 76 -11.05 7.54 -11.28
CA ARG A 76 -12.35 8.18 -11.54
C ARG A 76 -13.15 8.46 -10.26
N HIS A 77 -12.82 7.75 -9.18
CA HIS A 77 -13.57 7.80 -7.92
C HIS A 77 -12.81 8.51 -6.79
N GLY A 78 -11.67 9.16 -7.09
CA GLY A 78 -10.88 9.82 -6.06
C GLY A 78 -10.26 8.83 -5.07
N GLN A 79 -9.86 7.64 -5.55
CA GLN A 79 -9.37 6.55 -4.72
C GLN A 79 -8.02 6.02 -5.21
N TYR A 80 -7.26 5.44 -4.27
CA TYR A 80 -6.09 4.61 -4.53
C TYR A 80 -6.40 3.15 -4.15
N CYS A 81 -5.76 2.21 -4.84
CA CYS A 81 -5.75 0.81 -4.41
C CYS A 81 -4.53 0.56 -3.53
N LEU A 82 -4.69 0.05 -2.31
CA LEU A 82 -3.54 -0.38 -1.50
C LEU A 82 -3.26 -1.86 -1.73
N ASP A 83 -1.97 -2.21 -1.83
CA ASP A 83 -1.52 -3.58 -1.93
C ASP A 83 -0.14 -3.74 -1.25
N PHE A 84 0.12 -4.92 -0.71
CA PHE A 84 1.45 -5.27 -0.21
C PHE A 84 2.36 -5.63 -1.39
N PHE A 85 3.58 -5.11 -1.41
CA PHE A 85 4.53 -5.39 -2.50
C PHE A 85 5.52 -6.48 -2.12
N HIS A 86 6.12 -7.10 -3.15
CA HIS A 86 7.15 -8.17 -3.17
C HIS A 86 6.66 -9.58 -3.50
N ALA A 87 5.40 -9.91 -3.19
CA ALA A 87 4.69 -11.08 -3.70
C ALA A 87 3.19 -10.76 -3.66
N PRO A 88 2.31 -11.45 -4.39
CA PRO A 88 0.91 -11.46 -4.04
C PRO A 88 0.82 -12.03 -2.61
N VAL A 89 0.73 -11.15 -1.60
CA VAL A 89 0.54 -11.55 -0.20
C VAL A 89 -0.72 -10.86 0.30
N ASN A 90 -1.64 -11.65 0.84
CA ASN A 90 -2.81 -11.13 1.54
C ASN A 90 -2.34 -10.32 2.74
N THR A 91 -3.22 -9.49 3.32
CA THR A 91 -2.87 -8.85 4.58
C THR A 91 -2.51 -9.96 5.59
N PRO A 92 -1.29 -9.96 6.15
CA PRO A 92 -0.87 -11.03 7.05
C PRO A 92 -1.83 -11.16 8.24
N ASP A 93 -1.97 -12.36 8.77
CA ASP A 93 -2.85 -12.58 9.92
C ASP A 93 -2.54 -11.58 11.05
N ARG A 94 -3.61 -10.99 11.59
CA ARG A 94 -3.61 -9.98 12.65
C ARG A 94 -3.04 -8.61 12.27
N TYR A 95 -2.70 -8.38 11.00
CA TYR A 95 -2.41 -7.04 10.52
C TYR A 95 -3.72 -6.30 10.27
N GLU A 96 -3.80 -5.06 10.73
CA GLU A 96 -4.98 -4.24 10.56
C GLU A 96 -4.59 -2.92 9.90
N ILE A 97 -5.28 -2.57 8.82
CA ILE A 97 -5.23 -1.23 8.24
C ILE A 97 -6.46 -0.50 8.75
N VAL A 98 -6.27 0.63 9.43
CA VAL A 98 -7.34 1.36 10.11
C VAL A 98 -7.30 2.82 9.69
N HIS A 99 -8.47 3.43 9.53
CA HIS A 99 -8.59 4.86 9.32
C HIS A 99 -8.30 5.65 10.61
N VAL A 100 -7.46 6.67 10.48
CA VAL A 100 -7.14 7.60 11.56
C VAL A 100 -8.07 8.80 11.43
N PRO A 101 -8.94 9.07 12.43
CA PRO A 101 -9.84 10.22 12.39
C PRO A 101 -9.06 11.53 12.31
N HIS A 102 -9.44 12.39 11.37
CA HIS A 102 -8.88 13.74 11.27
C HIS A 102 -9.98 14.78 11.55
N PRO A 103 -9.80 15.69 12.53
CA PRO A 103 -10.79 16.72 12.84
C PRO A 103 -11.17 17.54 11.60
N GLY A 104 -12.46 17.80 11.42
CA GLY A 104 -12.97 18.57 10.28
C GLY A 104 -13.02 17.80 8.95
N VAL A 105 -12.59 16.53 8.91
CA VAL A 105 -12.65 15.69 7.70
C VAL A 105 -13.50 14.46 7.96
N PHE A 106 -14.48 14.23 7.08
CA PHE A 106 -15.25 12.99 7.13
C PHE A 106 -14.31 11.81 6.94
N THR A 107 -14.23 10.94 7.95
CA THR A 107 -13.34 9.79 7.95
C THR A 107 -14.15 8.52 8.16
N PHE A 108 -13.95 7.53 7.28
CA PHE A 108 -14.52 6.20 7.45
C PHE A 108 -14.03 5.61 8.77
N ARG A 109 -14.92 5.04 9.58
CA ARG A 109 -14.54 4.45 10.87
C ARG A 109 -14.23 2.96 10.70
N GLY A 110 -13.25 2.49 11.46
CA GLY A 110 -12.96 1.07 11.61
C GLY A 110 -11.88 0.54 10.66
N ARG A 111 -11.82 -0.79 10.60
CA ARG A 111 -10.83 -1.53 9.82
C ARG A 111 -11.17 -1.46 8.34
N LEU A 112 -10.15 -1.28 7.52
CA LEU A 112 -10.27 -1.38 6.09
C LEU A 112 -10.56 -2.83 5.71
N VAL A 113 -11.63 -3.03 4.95
CA VAL A 113 -12.08 -4.35 4.49
C VAL A 113 -11.59 -4.55 3.05
N SER A 114 -11.01 -5.70 2.75
CA SER A 114 -10.63 -6.02 1.36
C SER A 114 -11.89 -6.19 0.51
N TRP A 115 -11.79 -5.90 -0.77
CA TRP A 115 -12.88 -6.09 -1.73
C TRP A 115 -13.41 -7.52 -1.71
N GLU A 116 -12.50 -8.48 -1.60
CA GLU A 116 -12.81 -9.90 -1.53
C GLU A 116 -13.70 -10.21 -0.33
N LYS A 117 -13.35 -9.70 0.87
CA LYS A 117 -14.17 -9.85 2.07
C LYS A 117 -15.50 -9.10 1.96
N ALA A 118 -15.48 -7.87 1.46
CA ALA A 118 -16.70 -7.07 1.29
C ALA A 118 -17.70 -7.70 0.31
N LEU A 119 -17.20 -8.44 -0.69
CA LEU A 119 -18.00 -9.15 -1.68
C LEU A 119 -18.33 -10.60 -1.28
N GLY A 120 -17.89 -11.06 -0.10
CA GLY A 120 -18.11 -12.44 0.36
C GLY A 120 -17.38 -13.50 -0.47
N LYS A 121 -16.23 -13.16 -1.05
CA LYS A 121 -15.42 -14.03 -1.94
C LYS A 121 -14.11 -14.49 -1.33
N ASP A 122 -13.91 -14.26 -0.03
CA ASP A 122 -12.67 -14.58 0.69
C ASP A 122 -12.31 -16.07 0.68
N GLN A 123 -13.29 -16.97 0.62
CA GLN A 123 -13.08 -18.42 0.68
C GLN A 123 -12.50 -19.06 -0.59
N HIS A 124 -12.51 -18.35 -1.73
CA HIS A 124 -12.13 -18.91 -3.04
C HIS A 124 -10.97 -18.15 -3.69
N MET A 125 -10.37 -17.21 -2.97
CA MET A 125 -9.38 -16.32 -3.52
C MET A 125 -7.96 -16.83 -3.20
N PRO A 126 -7.08 -16.97 -4.22
CA PRO A 126 -5.73 -17.42 -3.97
C PRO A 126 -4.99 -16.40 -3.08
N PRO A 127 -3.99 -16.85 -2.29
CA PRO A 127 -3.17 -15.95 -1.49
C PRO A 127 -2.64 -14.78 -2.32
N GLY A 128 -2.74 -13.57 -1.79
CA GLY A 128 -2.21 -12.36 -2.42
C GLY A 128 -3.13 -11.60 -3.36
N THR A 129 -4.41 -11.80 -3.19
CA THR A 129 -5.44 -11.17 -4.00
C THR A 129 -6.25 -10.14 -3.24
N ASP A 130 -6.01 -9.98 -1.93
CA ASP A 130 -6.61 -8.90 -1.15
C ASP A 130 -6.34 -7.54 -1.79
N ARG A 131 -7.42 -6.84 -2.13
CA ARG A 131 -7.38 -5.48 -2.65
C ARG A 131 -8.13 -4.57 -1.72
N TYR A 132 -7.52 -3.44 -1.43
CA TYR A 132 -8.14 -2.39 -0.64
C TYR A 132 -8.30 -1.15 -1.49
N SER A 133 -9.39 -0.41 -1.30
CA SER A 133 -9.54 0.92 -1.87
C SER A 133 -9.68 1.96 -0.78
N VAL A 134 -8.96 3.05 -0.94
CA VAL A 134 -8.89 4.13 0.04
C VAL A 134 -9.08 5.47 -0.68
N PRO A 135 -9.92 6.37 -0.15
CA PRO A 135 -10.00 7.73 -0.67
C PRO A 135 -8.66 8.44 -0.60
N GLU A 136 -8.42 9.34 -1.54
CA GLU A 136 -7.29 10.27 -1.49
C GLU A 136 -7.26 11.09 -0.22
N GLY A 137 -6.05 11.44 0.22
CA GLY A 137 -5.85 12.21 1.45
C GLY A 137 -6.15 11.45 2.75
N SER A 138 -6.68 10.22 2.67
CA SER A 138 -6.97 9.40 3.86
C SER A 138 -5.74 9.21 4.72
N GLN A 139 -5.88 9.41 6.03
CA GLN A 139 -4.89 9.06 7.02
C GLN A 139 -5.18 7.65 7.53
N LEU A 140 -4.17 6.80 7.52
CA LEU A 140 -4.27 5.38 7.81
C LEU A 140 -3.15 4.97 8.76
N VAL A 141 -3.40 3.89 9.49
CA VAL A 141 -2.41 3.24 10.34
C VAL A 141 -2.40 1.74 10.07
N VAL A 142 -1.20 1.17 9.93
CA VAL A 142 -0.99 -0.28 9.98
C VAL A 142 -0.64 -0.66 11.40
N VAL A 143 -1.50 -1.46 12.03
CA VAL A 143 -1.26 -2.08 13.34
C VAL A 143 -0.79 -3.51 13.13
N ARG A 144 0.29 -3.89 13.82
CA ARG A 144 0.91 -5.22 13.75
C ARG A 144 1.15 -5.72 15.18
N PRO A 145 0.94 -7.01 15.47
CA PRO A 145 1.20 -7.53 16.81
C PRO A 145 2.67 -7.36 17.21
N GLY A 146 2.92 -6.73 18.36
CA GLY A 146 4.26 -6.58 18.92
C GLY A 146 5.16 -5.56 18.20
N GLU A 147 4.62 -4.77 17.26
CA GLU A 147 5.36 -3.69 16.60
C GLU A 147 4.64 -2.35 16.76
N ASP A 148 5.40 -1.26 16.64
CA ASP A 148 4.84 0.09 16.68
C ASP A 148 3.89 0.35 15.49
N PRO A 149 2.76 1.05 15.72
CA PRO A 149 1.83 1.43 14.66
C PRO A 149 2.53 2.28 13.61
N PHE A 150 2.31 1.95 12.34
CA PHE A 150 2.88 2.70 11.22
C PHE A 150 1.82 3.61 10.60
N TYR A 151 1.96 4.92 10.81
CA TYR A 151 1.04 5.93 10.29
C TYR A 151 1.46 6.41 8.91
N PHE A 152 0.46 6.64 8.06
CA PHE A 152 0.71 7.18 6.74
C PHE A 152 -0.51 7.91 6.17
N GLN A 153 -0.26 8.73 5.14
CA GLN A 153 -1.30 9.45 4.44
C GLN A 153 -1.30 9.07 2.97
N VAL A 154 -2.48 8.77 2.41
CA VAL A 154 -2.67 8.55 0.98
C VAL A 154 -2.48 9.89 0.25
N PRO A 155 -1.74 9.94 -0.87
CA PRO A 155 -1.49 11.20 -1.57
C PRO A 155 -2.79 11.85 -2.02
N LEU A 156 -2.76 13.17 -2.13
CA LEU A 156 -3.75 13.94 -2.88
C LEU A 156 -3.21 14.14 -4.29
N ARG A 157 -3.99 13.78 -5.30
CA ARG A 157 -3.68 14.19 -6.66
C ARG A 157 -3.87 15.71 -6.76
N PRO A 158 -3.07 16.40 -7.59
CA PRO A 158 -3.36 17.79 -7.91
C PRO A 158 -4.81 17.86 -8.39
N ALA A 159 -5.61 18.72 -7.76
CA ALA A 159 -6.97 18.94 -8.21
C ALA A 159 -6.90 19.27 -9.71
N GLN A 160 -7.47 18.40 -10.55
CA GLN A 160 -7.85 18.84 -11.88
C GLN A 160 -8.82 19.97 -11.61
N GLN A 161 -8.39 21.21 -11.84
CA GLN A 161 -9.17 22.42 -11.66
C GLN A 161 -10.36 22.40 -12.62
N GLN A 162 -11.32 21.52 -12.37
CA GLN A 162 -12.68 21.79 -12.78
C GLN A 162 -13.09 22.98 -11.94
N ARG A 163 -13.49 24.07 -12.59
CA ARG A 163 -14.07 25.26 -11.96
C ARG A 163 -15.35 24.85 -11.24
N VAL A 164 -15.20 24.27 -10.06
CA VAL A 164 -16.31 24.03 -9.13
C VAL A 164 -16.32 25.23 -8.21
N GLU A 165 -17.30 26.09 -8.40
CA GLU A 165 -17.57 27.17 -7.45
C GLU A 165 -18.37 26.59 -6.29
N TYR A 166 -17.79 26.63 -5.10
CA TYR A 166 -18.45 26.20 -3.88
C TYR A 166 -19.18 27.38 -3.27
N ALA A 167 -20.50 27.26 -3.12
CA ALA A 167 -21.26 28.21 -2.32
C ALA A 167 -20.72 28.21 -0.88
N GLN A 168 -20.38 29.39 -0.36
CA GLN A 168 -20.02 29.56 1.04
C GLN A 168 -21.25 29.99 1.84
N PRO A 169 -21.43 29.50 3.08
CA PRO A 169 -22.46 30.03 3.95
C PRO A 169 -22.19 31.52 4.18
N VAL A 170 -23.16 32.37 3.86
CA VAL A 170 -23.12 33.78 4.22
C VAL A 170 -23.52 33.87 5.68
N ALA A 171 -22.68 34.48 6.52
CA ALA A 171 -23.06 34.76 7.90
C ALA A 171 -24.35 35.60 7.89
N ALA A 172 -25.42 35.09 8.51
CA ALA A 172 -26.60 35.91 8.75
C ALA A 172 -26.17 37.02 9.71
N LEU A 173 -26.28 38.28 9.28
CA LEU A 173 -26.04 39.40 10.17
C LEU A 173 -27.06 39.34 11.32
N PRO A 174 -26.64 39.61 12.57
CA PRO A 174 -27.51 39.60 13.74
C PRO A 174 -28.58 40.70 13.68
#